data_AF-A0A2C9LB96-F1
#
_entry.id   AF-A0A2C9LB96-F1
#
_cell.length_a   1.000
_cell.length_b   1.000
_cell.length_c   1.000
_cell.angle_alpha   90.00
_cell.angle_beta   90.00
_cell.angle_gamma   90.00
#
_symmetry.space_group_name_H-M   'P 1'
#
loop_
_entity.id
_entity.type
_entity.pdbx_description
1 polymer ?
#
loop_
_entity_poly.entity_id
_entity_poly.type
_entity_poly.pdbx_seq_one_letter_code
_entity_poly.pdbx_strand_id
1 'polypeptide(L)'
;ELIQILVAAAMTQVERIVHSMTVEQREKREQAILACTKAVYDIDPNEIFCNMTIDISCWPPTRANSTVAIQCFEHDGTNPKHKARRHCSENGIWSRIDFTDCFIEDPVVDPVM
;
A
#
# COMPACT_ATOMS: atom_id res chain seq x y z
N GLU A 1 32.70 4.61 5.14
CA GLU A 1 31.28 4.25 4.93
C GLU A 1 31.02 3.29 3.74
N LEU A 2 31.83 2.22 3.52
CA LEU A 2 31.52 1.22 2.47
C LEU A 2 30.25 0.40 2.76
N ILE A 3 29.95 0.21 4.04
CA ILE A 3 28.78 -0.53 4.53
C ILE A 3 27.48 0.18 4.14
N GLN A 4 27.42 1.52 4.28
CA GLN A 4 26.22 2.28 3.93
C GLN A 4 25.90 2.23 2.42
N ILE A 5 26.93 2.24 1.57
CA ILE A 5 26.79 2.16 0.11
C ILE A 5 26.25 0.79 -0.32
N LEU A 6 26.74 -0.29 0.31
CA LEU A 6 26.29 -1.66 0.03
C LEU A 6 24.82 -1.89 0.46
N VAL A 7 24.41 -1.30 1.58
CA VAL A 7 23.00 -1.38 2.05
C VAL A 7 22.07 -0.67 1.07
N ALA A 8 22.40 0.55 0.62
CA ALA A 8 21.57 1.28 -0.35
C ALA A 8 21.42 0.55 -1.70
N ALA A 9 22.46 -0.16 -2.16
CA ALA A 9 22.43 -0.91 -3.41
C ALA A 9 21.59 -2.20 -3.36
N ALA A 10 21.36 -2.76 -2.17
CA ALA A 10 20.55 -3.96 -1.99
C ALA A 10 19.05 -3.68 -1.80
N MET A 11 18.66 -2.41 -1.66
CA MET A 11 17.27 -2.04 -1.38
C MET A 11 16.36 -2.17 -2.61
N THR A 12 15.26 -2.88 -2.41
CA THR A 12 14.09 -2.92 -3.29
C THR A 12 13.50 -1.52 -3.46
N GLN A 13 12.70 -1.33 -4.52
CA GLN A 13 12.04 -0.06 -4.79
C GLN A 13 11.10 0.36 -3.62
N VAL A 14 10.44 -0.60 -3.00
CA VAL A 14 9.59 -0.40 -1.82
C VAL A 14 10.41 0.11 -0.63
N GLU A 15 11.55 -0.51 -0.35
CA GLU A 15 12.42 -0.09 0.75
C GLU A 15 12.93 1.34 0.53
N ARG A 16 13.29 1.72 -0.70
CA ARG A 16 13.72 3.09 -1.01
C ARG A 16 12.63 4.12 -0.70
N ILE A 17 11.39 3.84 -1.10
CA ILE A 17 10.25 4.71 -0.79
C ILE A 17 10.09 4.85 0.73
N VAL A 18 10.06 3.73 1.46
CA VAL A 18 9.89 3.75 2.92
C VAL A 18 11.04 4.49 3.63
N HIS A 19 12.28 4.37 3.14
CA HIS A 19 13.42 5.11 3.70
C HIS A 19 13.39 6.60 3.39
N SER A 20 12.79 7.01 2.27
CA SER A 20 12.62 8.42 1.90
C SER A 20 11.46 9.13 2.61
N MET A 21 10.60 8.39 3.32
CA MET A 21 9.51 8.98 4.10
C MET A 21 10.03 9.81 5.28
N THR A 22 9.26 10.81 5.70
CA THR A 22 9.48 11.53 6.96
C THR A 22 9.13 10.65 8.18
N VAL A 23 9.50 11.08 9.39
CA VAL A 23 9.12 10.37 10.62
C VAL A 23 7.61 10.27 10.74
N GLU A 24 6.89 11.37 10.54
CA GLU A 24 5.43 11.42 10.59
C GLU A 24 4.78 10.48 9.56
N GLN A 25 5.29 10.47 8.32
CA GLN A 25 4.80 9.57 7.26
C GLN A 25 5.01 8.09 7.64
N ARG A 26 6.15 7.75 8.26
CA ARG A 26 6.40 6.39 8.75
C ARG A 26 5.46 6.01 9.89
N GLU A 27 5.20 6.90 10.84
CA GLU A 27 4.25 6.65 11.94
C GLU A 27 2.83 6.41 11.42
N LYS A 28 2.35 7.23 10.48
CA LYS A 28 1.04 7.03 9.83
C LYS A 28 0.98 5.69 9.09
N ARG A 29 2.06 5.32 8.38
CA ARG A 29 2.18 4.01 7.71
C ARG A 29 2.09 2.86 8.72
N GLU A 30 2.79 2.94 9.84
CA GLU A 30 2.76 1.93 10.89
C GLU A 30 1.37 1.78 11.51
N GLN A 31 0.68 2.90 11.77
CA GLN A 31 -0.71 2.87 12.25
C GLN A 31 -1.65 2.21 11.24
N ALA A 32 -1.50 2.51 9.95
CA ALA A 32 -2.28 1.87 8.88
C ALA A 32 -2.02 0.36 8.79
N ILE A 33 -0.77 -0.07 8.95
CA ILE A 33 -0.40 -1.49 8.99
C ILE A 33 -1.02 -2.18 10.22
N LEU A 34 -0.94 -1.57 11.40
CA LEU A 34 -1.51 -2.12 12.63
C LEU A 34 -3.05 -2.22 12.57
N ALA A 35 -3.72 -1.28 11.90
CA ALA A 35 -5.16 -1.36 11.70
C ALA A 35 -5.55 -2.54 10.78
N CYS A 36 -4.75 -2.80 9.75
CA CYS A 36 -5.00 -3.87 8.78
C CYS A 36 -4.77 -5.28 9.35
N THR A 37 -3.80 -5.46 10.25
CA THR A 37 -3.54 -6.77 10.89
C THR A 37 -4.64 -7.20 11.86
N LYS A 38 -5.57 -6.28 12.23
CA LYS A 38 -6.76 -6.61 13.02
C LYS A 38 -7.90 -7.23 12.21
N ALA A 39 -7.81 -7.29 10.87
CA ALA A 39 -8.89 -7.73 10.00
C ALA A 39 -8.94 -9.25 9.71
N VAL A 40 -8.33 -10.11 10.54
CA VAL A 40 -8.25 -11.57 10.28
C VAL A 40 -9.22 -12.35 11.17
N TYR A 41 -10.50 -12.00 11.13
CA TYR A 41 -11.54 -12.79 11.80
C TYR A 41 -12.72 -13.01 10.85
N ASP A 42 -13.16 -14.27 10.78
CA ASP A 42 -14.26 -14.79 9.94
C ASP A 42 -13.94 -15.14 8.47
N ILE A 43 -12.78 -15.76 8.22
CA ILE A 43 -12.47 -16.40 6.92
C ILE A 43 -13.04 -17.83 6.93
N ASP A 44 -13.94 -18.15 5.99
CA ASP A 44 -14.37 -19.53 5.74
C ASP A 44 -13.19 -20.34 5.18
N PRO A 45 -12.80 -21.47 5.80
CA PRO A 45 -11.69 -22.30 5.31
C PRO A 45 -11.90 -22.89 3.91
N ASN A 46 -13.13 -22.88 3.38
CA ASN A 46 -13.46 -23.36 2.04
C ASN A 46 -13.39 -22.27 0.97
N GLU A 47 -13.30 -21.00 1.36
CA GLU A 47 -13.16 -19.90 0.42
C GLU A 47 -11.68 -19.68 0.07
N ILE A 48 -11.40 -19.35 -1.20
CA ILE A 48 -10.05 -19.01 -1.66
C ILE A 48 -9.82 -17.52 -1.41
N PHE A 49 -8.68 -17.19 -0.84
CA PHE A 49 -8.25 -15.82 -0.59
C PHE A 49 -6.83 -15.60 -1.07
N CYS A 50 -6.51 -14.35 -1.35
CA CYS A 50 -5.14 -13.90 -1.33
C CYS A 50 -4.74 -13.55 0.10
N ASN A 51 -3.60 -14.08 0.54
CA ASN A 51 -3.08 -13.87 1.88
C ASN A 51 -2.78 -12.40 2.16
N MET A 52 -2.90 -12.01 3.44
CA MET A 52 -2.41 -10.72 3.90
C MET A 52 -0.95 -10.53 3.48
N THR A 53 -0.62 -9.37 2.94
CA THR A 53 0.76 -9.02 2.60
C THR A 53 1.04 -7.55 2.89
N ILE A 54 2.29 -7.26 3.22
CA ILE A 54 2.76 -5.91 3.56
C ILE A 54 3.87 -5.57 2.58
N ASP A 55 3.70 -4.47 1.86
CA ASP A 55 4.75 -3.85 1.04
C ASP A 55 4.93 -2.38 1.45
N ILE A 56 4.52 -1.42 0.63
CA ILE A 56 4.42 0.00 1.00
C ILE A 56 3.25 0.20 1.96
N SER A 57 2.16 -0.54 1.77
CA SER A 57 0.97 -0.51 2.61
C SER A 57 0.53 -1.93 2.96
N CYS A 58 -0.44 -2.06 3.88
CA CYS A 58 -1.00 -3.36 4.19
C CYS A 58 -2.13 -3.72 3.22
N TRP A 59 -2.03 -4.89 2.62
CA TRP A 59 -3.05 -5.49 1.78
C TRP A 59 -3.75 -6.58 2.61
N PRO A 60 -5.02 -6.37 3.02
CA PRO A 60 -5.72 -7.31 3.87
C PRO A 60 -6.02 -8.62 3.12
N PRO A 61 -6.30 -9.73 3.84
CA PRO A 61 -6.86 -10.91 3.22
C PRO A 61 -8.05 -10.53 2.33
N THR A 62 -8.03 -10.95 1.08
CA THR A 62 -9.02 -10.52 0.08
C THR A 62 -9.51 -11.74 -0.67
N ARG A 63 -10.84 -11.86 -0.79
CA ARG A 63 -11.48 -13.01 -1.43
C ARG A 63 -11.01 -13.14 -2.88
N ALA A 64 -10.86 -14.37 -3.36
CA ALA A 64 -10.56 -14.66 -4.75
C ALA A 64 -11.57 -13.99 -5.70
N ASN A 65 -11.08 -13.61 -6.87
CA ASN A 65 -11.83 -12.88 -7.88
C ASN A 65 -12.40 -11.52 -7.42
N SER A 66 -11.68 -10.81 -6.55
CA SER A 66 -12.11 -9.51 -6.06
C SER A 66 -10.97 -8.49 -6.04
N THR A 67 -11.31 -7.22 -6.05
CA THR A 67 -10.34 -6.11 -6.04
C THR A 67 -10.48 -5.34 -4.74
N VAL A 68 -9.37 -5.19 -4.03
CA VAL A 68 -9.29 -4.33 -2.85
C VAL A 68 -8.71 -2.98 -3.24
N ALA A 69 -9.23 -1.92 -2.61
CA ALA A 69 -8.72 -0.57 -2.75
C ALA A 69 -8.33 -0.05 -1.37
N ILE A 70 -7.08 0.41 -1.24
CA ILE A 70 -6.54 0.99 -0.01
C ILE A 70 -6.15 2.44 -0.27
N GLN A 71 -6.14 3.24 0.78
CA GLN A 71 -5.71 4.63 0.68
C GLN A 71 -4.24 4.70 0.22
N CYS A 72 -3.92 5.64 -0.66
CA CYS A 72 -2.53 5.87 -1.07
C CYS A 72 -1.68 6.28 0.14
N PHE A 73 -0.44 5.78 0.18
CA PHE A 73 0.53 6.15 1.20
C PHE A 73 0.91 7.63 1.07
N GLU A 74 1.27 8.26 2.18
CA GLU A 74 1.72 9.64 2.20
C GLU A 74 3.23 9.70 1.91
N HIS A 75 3.60 10.21 0.75
CA HIS A 75 4.98 10.36 0.28
C HIS A 75 5.04 11.50 -0.75
N ASP A 76 6.24 11.99 -1.03
CA ASP A 76 6.43 13.05 -2.01
C ASP A 76 5.89 12.61 -3.39
N GLY A 77 4.94 13.39 -3.91
CA GLY A 77 4.29 13.14 -5.20
C GLY A 77 3.11 12.17 -5.14
N THR A 78 2.72 11.65 -3.97
CA THR A 78 1.47 10.88 -3.82
C THR A 78 0.36 11.70 -3.17
N ASN A 79 -0.87 11.47 -3.61
CA ASN A 79 -2.07 12.08 -3.04
C ASN A 79 -2.82 11.06 -2.17
N PRO A 80 -2.81 11.20 -0.83
CA PRO A 80 -3.47 10.26 0.07
C PRO A 80 -5.01 10.29 -0.05
N LYS A 81 -5.63 11.24 -0.77
CA LYS A 81 -7.08 11.20 -1.02
C LYS A 81 -7.48 10.14 -2.05
N HIS A 82 -6.54 9.69 -2.88
CA HIS A 82 -6.77 8.66 -3.86
C HIS A 82 -6.54 7.25 -3.30
N LYS A 83 -6.76 6.23 -4.12
CA LYS A 83 -6.67 4.82 -3.70
C LYS A 83 -5.78 4.01 -4.63
N ALA A 84 -4.89 3.23 -4.04
CA ALA A 84 -4.20 2.15 -4.74
C ALA A 84 -5.11 0.92 -4.80
N ARG A 85 -5.06 0.17 -5.89
CA ARG A 85 -5.89 -1.02 -6.10
C ARG A 85 -5.03 -2.26 -6.31
N ARG A 86 -5.55 -3.40 -5.90
CA ARG A 86 -4.92 -4.69 -6.16
C ARG A 86 -5.99 -5.77 -6.32
N HIS A 87 -5.84 -6.58 -7.35
CA HIS A 87 -6.76 -7.65 -7.66
C HIS A 87 -6.25 -8.97 -7.08
N CYS A 88 -7.15 -9.68 -6.40
CA CYS A 88 -6.97 -11.06 -6.02
C CYS A 88 -7.60 -11.97 -7.08
N SER A 89 -6.78 -12.74 -7.79
CA SER A 89 -7.27 -13.67 -8.81
C SER A 89 -8.11 -14.80 -8.23
N GLU A 90 -8.81 -15.52 -9.11
CA GLU A 90 -9.61 -16.72 -8.76
C GLU A 90 -8.81 -17.80 -8.01
N ASN A 91 -7.50 -17.88 -8.26
CA ASN A 91 -6.62 -18.88 -7.65
C ASN A 91 -5.97 -18.40 -6.34
N GLY A 92 -6.39 -17.26 -5.78
CA GLY A 92 -5.79 -16.71 -4.55
C GLY A 92 -4.39 -16.11 -4.76
N ILE A 93 -4.07 -15.72 -6.00
CA ILE A 93 -2.79 -15.09 -6.35
C ILE A 93 -2.99 -13.58 -6.54
N TRP A 94 -2.16 -12.78 -5.87
CA TRP A 94 -2.16 -11.33 -6.00
C TRP A 94 -1.66 -10.85 -7.37
N SER A 95 -2.36 -9.88 -7.95
CA SER A 95 -1.85 -9.10 -9.08
C SER A 95 -0.75 -8.13 -8.65
N ARG A 96 -0.15 -7.47 -9.65
CA ARG A 96 0.60 -6.22 -9.42
C ARG A 96 -0.32 -5.16 -8.82
N ILE A 97 0.29 -4.25 -8.07
CA ILE A 97 -0.40 -3.11 -7.47
C ILE A 97 -0.61 -2.04 -8.54
N ASP A 98 -1.82 -1.51 -8.59
CA ASP A 98 -2.17 -0.32 -9.35
C ASP A 98 -2.08 0.91 -8.44
N PHE A 99 -1.05 1.74 -8.67
CA PHE A 99 -0.86 3.02 -8.00
C PHE A 99 -1.24 4.22 -8.88
N THR A 100 -1.86 4.01 -10.04
CA THR A 100 -2.11 5.09 -11.02
C THR A 100 -2.80 6.29 -10.39
N ASP A 101 -3.84 6.06 -9.58
CA ASP A 101 -4.58 7.15 -8.95
C ASP A 101 -3.76 7.86 -7.86
N CYS A 102 -2.73 7.22 -7.28
CA CYS A 102 -1.93 7.84 -6.23
C CYS A 102 -1.12 9.03 -6.71
N PHE A 103 -0.88 9.17 -8.01
CA PHE A 103 -0.09 10.25 -8.60
C PHE A 103 -0.95 11.29 -9.31
N ILE A 104 -2.28 11.23 -9.15
CA ILE A 104 -3.19 12.24 -9.67
C ILE A 104 -3.16 13.46 -8.74
N GLU A 105 -2.90 14.63 -9.32
CA GLU A 105 -3.10 15.91 -8.63
C GLU A 105 -4.59 16.24 -8.63
N ASP A 106 -5.13 16.61 -7.46
CA ASP A 106 -6.50 17.12 -7.39
C ASP A 106 -6.59 18.41 -8.22
N PRO A 107 -7.67 18.63 -8.98
CA PRO A 107 -7.89 19.90 -9.64
C PRO A 107 -7.90 21.02 -8.59
N VAL A 108 -7.18 22.11 -8.85
CA VAL A 108 -7.25 23.32 -8.02
C VAL A 108 -8.66 23.87 -8.15
N VAL A 109 -9.50 23.57 -7.15
CA VAL A 109 -10.81 24.21 -7.02
C VAL A 109 -10.53 25.58 -6.43
N ASP A 110 -10.39 26.58 -7.28
CA ASP A 110 -10.34 27.98 -6.82
C ASP A 110 -11.61 28.24 -6.01
N PRO A 111 -11.50 28.66 -4.73
CA PRO A 111 -12.66 29.02 -3.95
C PRO A 111 -13.31 30.21 -4.66
N VAL A 112 -14.53 29.99 -5.16
CA VAL A 112 -15.38 31.05 -5.71
C VAL A 112 -15.53 32.11 -4.62
N MET A 113 -14.97 33.30 -4.86
CA MET A 113 -15.14 34.50 -4.03
C MET A 113 -16.61 34.93 -3.97
#